data_AF-A0A803QCJ8-F1
#
_entry.id   AF-A0A803QCJ8-F1
#
_cell.length_a   1.000
_cell.length_b   1.000
_cell.length_c   1.000
_cell.angle_alpha   90.00
_cell.angle_beta   90.00
_cell.angle_gamma   90.00
#
_symmetry.space_group_name_H-M   'P 1'
#
loop_
_entity.id
_entity.type
_entity.pdbx_description
1 polymer ?
#
loop_
_entity_poly.entity_id
_entity_poly.type
_entity_poly.pdbx_seq_one_letter_code
_entity_poly.pdbx_strand_id
1 'polypeptide(L)'
;MRTQTVLESANVVVDDFNFFLEFSTEVEIDSFLDTPLEVANVDSDVVELNSAYANDESVAASNAGEPEPPISIHLNTITDSIQNESRTRVKLNHPKDLILGNFEENMQLTPLMEKPSVQLLVPEVIYQVLEEPISKDELQGRNDIPQTLDEFMAEIKNSNLDARTFAIKLREMVTLLEQRTRTAKIQEYLYRHVASSSIPKQLHCLALRLANEHSNNAAARLQLPSAELVPALVDNSYFHFVLASDNVLAASVVATSLVKNSLRPHKVVLHIITDRKTYYPMQAWFSLHPLSPAIIEVKALHHFDWFTKGKVPVLEAMEKDQKVRSQFRGGSSAIVANATEKPRVIAAKLQALSPKYNSVMNHIRIHLPELFPSLNKIVFLDDDIVVQTDLSPLWEIDMNGKVNGAVETCRGEDKFVMSKKLKSYLNFSHPLISNNFDPNECAWAYGMNIFDLEAWRKTNISATYHHWVEQNLKSDLSLWQLGTLPPGLIAFHGHVQVIDPFWHMLGLGYQENTTYVDAESAGVIHFNGRAKPWLDIAFPELRPLWSKYINFSDKFIKGCHIRAS
;
A
#
# COMPACT_ATOMS: atom_id res chain seq x y z
N MET A 1 38.60 16.47 33.92
CA MET A 1 38.38 15.15 33.30
C MET A 1 37.39 14.23 34.07
N ARG A 2 36.43 14.78 34.84
CA ARG A 2 35.37 13.95 35.48
C ARG A 2 33.96 14.58 35.48
N THR A 3 33.75 15.68 34.76
CA THR A 3 32.48 16.41 34.70
C THR A 3 31.82 16.40 33.32
N GLN A 4 32.49 15.87 32.30
CA GLN A 4 31.94 15.82 30.92
C GLN A 4 31.19 14.51 30.63
N THR A 5 31.45 13.45 31.38
CA THR A 5 30.79 12.13 31.23
C THR A 5 29.40 12.07 31.89
N VAL A 6 29.07 13.01 32.79
CA VAL A 6 27.77 13.04 33.49
C VAL A 6 26.69 13.77 32.68
N LEU A 7 27.07 14.74 31.83
CA LEU A 7 26.15 15.47 30.96
C LEU A 7 25.70 14.66 29.73
N GLU A 8 26.58 13.81 29.18
CA GLU A 8 26.19 12.87 28.11
C GLU A 8 25.30 11.74 28.63
N SER A 9 25.49 11.31 29.89
CA SER A 9 24.62 10.31 30.52
C SER A 9 23.24 10.87 30.90
N ALA A 10 23.17 12.17 31.25
CA ALA A 10 21.92 12.82 31.62
C ALA A 10 21.02 13.15 30.40
N ASN A 11 21.62 13.53 29.26
CA ASN A 11 20.85 13.79 28.04
C ASN A 11 20.23 12.51 27.44
N VAL A 12 20.92 11.36 27.54
CA VAL A 12 20.36 10.06 27.12
C VAL A 12 19.16 9.66 27.98
N VAL A 13 19.20 9.92 29.30
CA VAL A 13 18.10 9.60 30.21
C VAL A 13 16.88 10.52 30.01
N VAL A 14 17.08 11.78 29.59
CA VAL A 14 15.98 12.72 29.29
C VAL A 14 15.31 12.39 27.94
N ASP A 15 16.08 11.96 26.93
CA ASP A 15 15.52 11.47 25.66
C ASP A 15 14.80 10.12 25.82
N ASP A 16 15.30 9.22 26.67
CA ASP A 16 14.62 7.96 27.02
C ASP A 16 13.30 8.21 27.79
N PHE A 17 13.24 9.23 28.66
CA PHE A 17 12.00 9.58 29.39
C PHE A 17 10.94 10.23 28.50
N ASN A 18 11.36 11.09 27.55
CA ASN A 18 10.45 11.67 26.56
C ASN A 18 9.95 10.64 25.54
N PHE A 19 10.79 9.65 25.20
CA PHE A 19 10.38 8.49 24.39
C PHE A 19 9.24 7.71 25.05
N PHE A 20 9.30 7.45 26.37
CA PHE A 20 8.22 6.74 27.09
C PHE A 20 6.92 7.57 27.24
N LEU A 21 7.02 8.90 27.34
CA LEU A 21 5.87 9.79 27.47
C LEU A 21 5.13 9.99 26.15
N GLU A 22 5.82 10.16 25.01
CA GLU A 22 5.18 10.22 23.68
C GLU A 22 4.60 8.88 23.23
N PHE A 23 5.19 7.75 23.65
CA PHE A 23 4.66 6.42 23.30
C PHE A 23 3.41 6.03 24.12
N SER A 24 3.18 6.66 25.27
CA SER A 24 2.04 6.39 26.15
C SER A 24 0.81 7.28 25.87
N THR A 25 0.99 8.42 25.18
CA THR A 25 -0.08 9.39 24.91
C THR A 25 -0.80 9.19 23.57
N GLU A 26 -0.34 8.30 22.67
CA GLU A 26 -1.05 7.93 21.43
C GLU A 26 -2.01 6.72 21.61
N VAL A 27 -2.51 6.51 22.83
CA VAL A 27 -3.70 5.67 23.11
C VAL A 27 -4.84 6.57 23.57
N GLU A 28 -5.28 7.49 22.70
CA GLU A 28 -6.56 8.16 22.87
C GLU A 28 -7.40 8.11 21.58
N ILE A 29 -8.55 7.48 21.79
CA ILE A 29 -9.76 7.32 21.00
C ILE A 29 -10.08 8.54 20.12
N ASP A 30 -10.21 8.28 18.82
CA ASP A 30 -10.74 9.22 17.82
C ASP A 30 -12.27 9.35 18.04
N SER A 31 -12.71 10.24 18.94
CA SER A 31 -14.11 10.66 19.01
C SER A 31 -14.34 11.99 19.77
N PHE A 32 -14.97 12.93 19.06
CA PHE A 32 -15.69 14.13 19.54
C PHE A 32 -14.90 15.24 20.26
N LEU A 33 -14.73 16.39 19.57
CA LEU A 33 -15.28 17.70 19.98
C LEU A 33 -14.95 18.76 18.92
N ASP A 34 -15.98 19.18 18.16
CA ASP A 34 -16.01 20.44 17.42
C ASP A 34 -16.57 21.54 18.35
N THR A 35 -15.82 22.62 18.56
CA THR A 35 -16.33 24.00 18.56
C THR A 35 -15.16 25.00 18.63
N PRO A 36 -15.23 26.15 17.92
CA PRO A 36 -14.07 27.02 17.69
C PRO A 36 -13.92 28.05 18.82
N LEU A 37 -12.68 28.30 19.25
CA LEU A 37 -12.35 29.44 20.09
C LEU A 37 -11.47 30.43 19.33
N GLU A 38 -11.95 31.67 19.33
CA GLU A 38 -11.40 32.85 18.69
C GLU A 38 -9.98 33.19 19.17
N VAL A 39 -9.21 33.76 18.24
CA VAL A 39 -7.90 34.36 18.45
C VAL A 39 -8.07 35.65 19.24
N ALA A 40 -7.40 35.74 20.40
CA ALA A 40 -7.07 37.02 21.03
C ALA A 40 -5.56 37.07 21.31
N ASN A 41 -4.91 38.09 20.75
CA ASN A 41 -3.55 38.51 21.04
C ASN A 41 -3.33 38.75 22.54
N VAL A 42 -2.09 38.61 23.03
CA VAL A 42 -1.28 39.70 23.63
C VAL A 42 0.06 39.16 24.15
N ASP A 43 1.06 40.04 24.03
CA ASP A 43 2.45 40.02 24.46
C ASP A 43 2.77 39.60 25.91
N SER A 44 4.05 39.26 26.07
CA SER A 44 4.94 39.28 27.25
C SER A 44 4.39 39.80 28.60
N ASP A 45 4.58 39.02 29.66
CA ASP A 45 5.63 39.30 30.67
C ASP A 45 5.65 38.28 31.83
N VAL A 46 6.82 38.22 32.45
CA VAL A 46 7.27 37.44 33.61
C VAL A 46 6.42 37.74 34.87
N VAL A 47 6.17 36.74 35.72
CA VAL A 47 6.43 36.73 37.18
C VAL A 47 5.90 35.45 37.87
N GLU A 48 6.73 35.04 38.82
CA GLU A 48 6.79 33.92 39.76
C GLU A 48 5.61 33.78 40.77
N LEU A 49 5.55 32.60 41.41
CA LEU A 49 5.08 32.26 42.78
C LEU A 49 3.73 31.53 43.01
N ASN A 50 3.92 30.28 43.48
CA ASN A 50 3.36 29.64 44.69
C ASN A 50 1.85 29.42 44.92
N SER A 51 1.56 28.12 45.07
CA SER A 51 0.92 27.47 46.22
C SER A 51 -0.61 27.45 46.40
N ALA A 52 -1.06 26.24 46.73
CA ALA A 52 -2.02 25.87 47.77
C ALA A 52 -3.53 25.72 47.43
N TYR A 53 -3.95 24.45 47.52
CA TYR A 53 -5.05 23.91 48.34
C TYR A 53 -6.50 24.43 48.21
N ALA A 54 -7.35 23.42 47.96
CA ALA A 54 -8.61 23.09 48.64
C ALA A 54 -9.94 23.65 48.10
N ASN A 55 -10.77 22.66 47.72
CA ASN A 55 -12.21 22.48 47.99
C ASN A 55 -13.19 23.63 47.78
N ASP A 56 -14.18 23.42 46.90
CA ASP A 56 -15.56 23.42 47.38
C ASP A 56 -16.52 22.63 46.46
N GLU A 57 -17.45 21.92 47.09
CA GLU A 57 -18.56 21.19 46.51
C GLU A 57 -19.70 22.16 46.11
N SER A 58 -20.43 21.87 45.02
CA SER A 58 -21.89 21.65 45.08
C SER A 58 -22.58 21.64 43.69
N VAL A 59 -23.27 20.52 43.45
CA VAL A 59 -24.64 20.37 42.93
C VAL A 59 -25.00 21.00 41.56
N ALA A 60 -25.14 20.12 40.55
CA ALA A 60 -26.34 20.07 39.69
C ALA A 60 -26.44 18.69 39.01
N ALA A 61 -27.61 18.08 39.11
CA ALA A 61 -27.92 16.74 38.66
C ALA A 61 -28.46 16.68 37.22
N SER A 62 -28.31 15.48 36.64
CA SER A 62 -29.21 14.77 35.74
C SER A 62 -28.99 14.83 34.22
N ASN A 63 -29.00 13.60 33.67
CA ASN A 63 -29.16 13.15 32.28
C ASN A 63 -27.92 13.10 31.38
N ALA A 64 -27.15 12.02 31.53
CA ALA A 64 -26.39 11.41 30.43
C ALA A 64 -26.78 9.92 30.36
N GLY A 65 -27.34 9.51 29.21
CA GLY A 65 -27.53 8.09 28.89
C GLY A 65 -26.18 7.39 28.74
N GLU A 66 -26.14 6.11 29.10
CA GLU A 66 -24.96 5.25 28.96
C GLU A 66 -24.42 5.28 27.51
N PRO A 67 -23.10 5.47 27.30
CA PRO A 67 -22.50 5.19 26.01
C PRO A 67 -22.40 3.67 25.83
N GLU A 68 -22.89 3.18 24.69
CA GLU A 68 -22.67 1.78 24.26
C GLU A 68 -21.17 1.43 24.23
N PRO A 69 -20.79 0.17 24.53
CA PRO A 69 -19.40 -0.23 24.58
C PRO A 69 -18.77 -0.22 23.18
N PRO A 70 -17.48 0.15 23.05
CA PRO A 70 -16.78 0.13 21.78
C PRO A 70 -16.68 -1.29 21.22
N ILE A 71 -17.06 -1.46 19.96
CA ILE A 71 -16.97 -2.72 19.22
C ILE A 71 -15.48 -3.08 19.03
N SER A 72 -14.98 -4.00 19.85
CA SER A 72 -13.67 -4.64 19.64
C SER A 72 -13.77 -5.64 18.49
N ILE A 73 -13.46 -5.21 17.27
CA ILE A 73 -13.34 -6.14 16.12
C ILE A 73 -11.96 -6.81 16.20
N HIS A 74 -11.93 -8.07 16.62
CA HIS A 74 -10.70 -8.86 16.62
C HIS A 74 -10.19 -9.08 15.19
N LEU A 75 -8.89 -8.81 14.95
CA LEU A 75 -8.21 -9.05 13.67
C LEU A 75 -8.45 -10.48 13.13
N ASN A 76 -8.53 -11.47 14.01
CA ASN A 76 -8.79 -12.86 13.64
C ASN A 76 -10.15 -13.03 12.94
N THR A 77 -11.19 -12.31 13.38
CA THR A 77 -12.52 -12.33 12.74
C THR A 77 -12.49 -11.75 11.34
N ILE A 78 -11.64 -10.75 11.09
CA ILE A 78 -11.42 -10.15 9.78
C ILE A 78 -10.68 -11.14 8.87
N THR A 79 -9.63 -11.79 9.37
CA THR A 79 -8.85 -12.78 8.62
C THR A 79 -9.68 -14.02 8.25
N ASP A 80 -10.48 -14.53 9.19
CA ASP A 80 -11.37 -15.68 8.96
C ASP A 80 -12.47 -15.34 7.93
N SER A 81 -12.99 -14.11 7.95
CA SER A 81 -13.95 -13.63 6.95
C SER A 81 -13.33 -13.53 5.55
N ILE A 82 -12.10 -12.99 5.45
CA ILE A 82 -11.37 -12.91 4.18
C ILE A 82 -11.04 -14.31 3.62
N GLN A 83 -10.63 -15.26 4.48
CA GLN A 83 -10.31 -16.63 4.04
C GLN A 83 -11.54 -17.45 3.65
N ASN A 84 -12.65 -17.33 4.38
CA ASN A 84 -13.90 -17.99 4.03
C ASN A 84 -14.49 -17.46 2.72
N GLU A 85 -14.41 -16.15 2.43
CA GLU A 85 -14.88 -15.58 1.17
C GLU A 85 -13.96 -15.91 -0.02
N SER A 86 -12.66 -16.09 0.23
CA SER A 86 -11.69 -16.49 -0.81
C SER A 86 -11.95 -17.91 -1.34
N ARG A 87 -12.47 -18.82 -0.49
CA ARG A 87 -12.88 -20.18 -0.89
C ARG A 87 -14.11 -20.20 -1.79
N THR A 88 -14.90 -19.13 -1.82
CA THR A 88 -16.14 -19.03 -2.62
C THR A 88 -15.93 -18.37 -3.99
N ARG A 89 -14.70 -18.28 -4.48
CA ARG A 89 -14.38 -17.64 -5.77
C ARG A 89 -14.99 -18.37 -6.96
N VAL A 90 -16.14 -17.89 -7.41
CA VAL A 90 -16.59 -18.05 -8.80
C VAL A 90 -15.72 -17.14 -9.68
N LYS A 91 -15.04 -17.72 -10.68
CA LYS A 91 -14.30 -16.98 -11.71
C LYS A 91 -15.25 -15.95 -12.36
N LEU A 92 -14.79 -14.71 -12.47
CA LEU A 92 -15.51 -13.61 -13.12
C LEU A 92 -15.62 -13.85 -14.64
N ASN A 93 -16.62 -14.65 -15.03
CA ASN A 93 -17.32 -14.47 -16.28
C ASN A 93 -18.65 -13.74 -15.97
N HIS A 94 -19.23 -13.01 -16.92
CA HIS A 94 -20.52 -12.37 -16.70
C HIS A 94 -21.52 -13.46 -16.26
N PRO A 95 -22.28 -13.30 -15.16
CA PRO A 95 -23.24 -14.31 -14.71
C PRO A 95 -24.25 -14.66 -15.81
N LYS A 96 -24.60 -13.67 -16.65
CA LYS A 96 -25.41 -13.85 -17.85
C LYS A 96 -24.80 -14.85 -18.83
N ASP A 97 -23.50 -14.73 -19.12
CA ASP A 97 -22.81 -15.60 -20.09
C ASP A 97 -22.57 -17.02 -19.55
N LEU A 98 -22.31 -17.15 -18.24
CA LEU A 98 -22.10 -18.45 -17.59
C LEU A 98 -23.41 -19.24 -17.44
N ILE A 99 -24.52 -18.54 -17.15
CA ILE A 99 -25.85 -19.14 -17.07
C ILE A 99 -26.33 -19.50 -18.48
N LEU A 100 -26.16 -18.62 -19.49
CA LEU A 100 -26.52 -18.92 -20.87
C LEU A 100 -25.72 -20.10 -21.45
N GLY A 101 -24.41 -20.20 -21.16
CA GLY A 101 -23.58 -21.33 -21.59
C GLY A 101 -23.96 -22.66 -20.91
N ASN A 102 -24.27 -22.63 -19.60
CA ASN A 102 -24.75 -23.81 -18.88
C ASN A 102 -26.19 -24.21 -19.27
N PHE A 103 -26.99 -23.29 -19.81
CA PHE A 103 -28.33 -23.58 -20.36
C PHE A 103 -28.24 -24.40 -21.66
N GLU A 104 -27.22 -24.16 -22.49
CA GLU A 104 -26.97 -24.94 -23.70
C GLU A 104 -26.38 -26.33 -23.40
N GLU A 105 -25.49 -26.44 -22.39
CA GLU A 105 -24.85 -27.72 -22.02
C GLU A 105 -25.75 -28.67 -21.22
N ASN A 106 -26.60 -28.17 -20.31
CA ASN A 106 -27.43 -29.03 -19.45
C ASN A 106 -28.69 -29.58 -20.16
N MET A 107 -28.90 -29.27 -21.44
CA MET A 107 -29.97 -29.83 -22.27
C MET A 107 -29.53 -31.04 -23.11
N GLN A 108 -28.53 -31.81 -22.65
CA GLN A 108 -28.19 -33.12 -23.23
C GLN A 108 -29.25 -34.17 -22.87
N LEU A 109 -30.26 -34.32 -23.75
CA LEU A 109 -31.14 -35.48 -23.79
C LEU A 109 -30.51 -36.57 -24.69
N THR A 110 -30.14 -37.70 -24.10
CA THR A 110 -29.75 -38.94 -24.82
C THR A 110 -30.93 -39.55 -25.61
N PRO A 111 -30.66 -40.34 -26.67
CA PRO A 111 -31.43 -40.30 -27.91
C PRO A 111 -32.60 -41.28 -27.96
N LEU A 112 -33.76 -40.80 -28.39
CA LEU A 112 -34.80 -41.63 -28.99
C LEU A 112 -34.98 -41.21 -30.44
N MET A 113 -34.93 -42.22 -31.31
CA MET A 113 -34.82 -42.13 -32.76
C MET A 113 -35.88 -41.24 -33.44
N GLU A 114 -35.40 -40.56 -34.49
CA GLU A 114 -36.12 -40.07 -35.68
C GLU A 114 -37.22 -39.01 -35.51
N LYS A 115 -36.87 -37.71 -35.65
CA LYS A 115 -37.45 -36.71 -36.61
C LYS A 115 -36.94 -35.26 -36.35
N PRO A 116 -37.09 -34.32 -37.31
CA PRO A 116 -36.02 -33.39 -37.70
C PRO A 116 -35.95 -32.08 -36.88
N SER A 117 -34.71 -31.61 -36.72
CA SER A 117 -34.28 -30.21 -36.48
C SER A 117 -35.30 -29.28 -35.80
N VAL A 118 -35.42 -29.37 -34.48
CA VAL A 118 -36.01 -28.29 -33.67
C VAL A 118 -34.88 -27.30 -33.38
N GLN A 119 -34.83 -26.18 -34.11
CA GLN A 119 -34.14 -25.00 -33.61
C GLN A 119 -34.84 -24.63 -32.29
N LEU A 120 -34.12 -24.68 -31.17
CA LEU A 120 -34.60 -24.17 -29.89
C LEU A 120 -34.80 -22.66 -30.02
N LEU A 121 -36.01 -22.24 -30.35
CA LEU A 121 -36.44 -20.85 -30.27
C LEU A 121 -36.63 -20.52 -28.79
N VAL A 122 -35.59 -19.92 -28.18
CA VAL A 122 -35.75 -19.21 -26.91
C VAL A 122 -36.81 -18.12 -27.13
N PRO A 123 -37.92 -18.08 -26.37
CA PRO A 123 -38.95 -17.08 -26.57
C PRO A 123 -38.39 -15.66 -26.44
N GLU A 124 -38.64 -14.81 -27.44
CA GLU A 124 -38.18 -13.41 -27.49
C GLU A 124 -38.58 -12.61 -26.24
N VAL A 125 -39.68 -13.00 -25.60
CA VAL A 125 -40.18 -12.49 -24.31
C VAL A 125 -39.15 -12.63 -23.18
N ILE A 126 -38.31 -13.67 -23.18
CA ILE A 126 -37.28 -13.85 -22.16
C ILE A 126 -36.21 -12.76 -22.26
N TYR A 127 -35.77 -12.44 -23.48
CA TYR A 127 -34.80 -11.37 -23.71
C TYR A 127 -35.37 -10.00 -23.32
N GLN A 128 -36.60 -9.71 -23.74
CA GLN A 128 -37.28 -8.46 -23.40
C GLN A 128 -37.36 -8.26 -21.88
N VAL A 129 -37.75 -9.31 -21.13
CA VAL A 129 -37.82 -9.24 -19.67
C VAL A 129 -36.43 -9.07 -19.06
N LEU A 130 -35.39 -9.76 -19.53
CA LEU A 130 -34.03 -9.64 -18.98
C LEU A 130 -33.35 -8.28 -19.24
N GLU A 131 -33.85 -7.51 -20.20
CA GLU A 131 -33.37 -6.15 -20.53
C GLU A 131 -34.12 -5.05 -19.76
N GLU A 132 -35.31 -5.32 -19.24
CA GLU A 132 -36.06 -4.38 -18.40
C GLU A 132 -35.33 -4.12 -17.06
N PRO A 133 -35.15 -2.84 -16.67
CA PRO A 133 -34.48 -2.49 -15.42
C PRO A 133 -35.39 -2.78 -14.21
N ILE A 134 -34.85 -3.48 -13.20
CA ILE A 134 -35.46 -3.64 -11.87
C ILE A 134 -34.85 -2.64 -10.89
N SER A 135 -35.67 -2.03 -10.03
CA SER A 135 -35.18 -1.18 -8.94
C SER A 135 -34.54 -2.03 -7.85
N LYS A 136 -33.37 -1.59 -7.34
CA LYS A 136 -32.61 -2.33 -6.31
C LYS A 136 -33.36 -2.44 -4.98
N ASP A 137 -34.27 -1.52 -4.71
CA ASP A 137 -35.05 -1.50 -3.48
C ASP A 137 -36.23 -2.50 -3.52
N GLU A 138 -36.65 -2.94 -4.72
CA GLU A 138 -37.76 -3.90 -4.90
C GLU A 138 -37.39 -5.34 -4.52
N LEU A 139 -36.10 -5.64 -4.42
CA LEU A 139 -35.59 -6.99 -4.10
C LEU A 139 -35.10 -7.10 -2.65
N GLN A 140 -35.04 -6.01 -1.90
CA GLN A 140 -34.54 -6.00 -0.52
C GLN A 140 -35.54 -6.71 0.43
N GLY A 141 -35.06 -7.73 1.14
CA GLY A 141 -35.86 -8.46 2.14
C GLY A 141 -36.83 -9.52 1.58
N ARG A 142 -36.79 -9.78 0.27
CA ARG A 142 -37.55 -10.87 -0.38
C ARG A 142 -36.89 -12.22 -0.15
N ASN A 143 -37.58 -13.11 0.56
CA ASN A 143 -37.15 -14.47 0.85
C ASN A 143 -37.69 -15.50 -0.16
N ASP A 144 -38.55 -15.05 -1.08
CA ASP A 144 -39.21 -15.88 -2.10
C ASP A 144 -38.38 -16.04 -3.38
N ILE A 145 -37.25 -15.33 -3.48
CA ILE A 145 -36.31 -15.43 -4.60
C ILE A 145 -35.30 -16.56 -4.30
N PRO A 146 -35.09 -17.51 -5.22
CA PRO A 146 -34.05 -18.53 -5.08
C PRO A 146 -32.66 -17.93 -4.84
N GLN A 147 -31.90 -18.57 -3.96
CA GLN A 147 -30.58 -18.09 -3.54
C GLN A 147 -29.46 -18.79 -4.30
N THR A 148 -29.76 -19.88 -5.00
CA THR A 148 -28.83 -20.64 -5.83
C THR A 148 -29.48 -21.06 -7.14
N LEU A 149 -28.64 -21.38 -8.14
CA LEU A 149 -29.12 -21.94 -9.40
C LEU A 149 -29.85 -23.28 -9.19
N ASP A 150 -29.37 -24.09 -8.25
CA ASP A 150 -29.98 -25.39 -7.95
C ASP A 150 -31.38 -25.26 -7.35
N GLU A 151 -31.57 -24.32 -6.43
CA GLU A 151 -32.89 -23.98 -5.87
C GLU A 151 -33.84 -23.49 -6.96
N PHE A 152 -33.37 -22.60 -7.85
CA PHE A 152 -34.15 -22.11 -8.97
C PHE A 152 -34.56 -23.24 -9.92
N MET A 153 -33.62 -24.12 -10.28
CA MET A 153 -33.90 -25.27 -11.14
C MET A 153 -34.85 -26.28 -10.48
N ALA A 154 -34.74 -26.50 -9.17
CA ALA A 154 -35.65 -27.36 -8.42
C ALA A 154 -37.07 -26.78 -8.38
N GLU A 155 -37.20 -25.47 -8.21
CA GLU A 155 -38.48 -24.76 -8.21
C GLU A 155 -39.16 -24.84 -9.59
N ILE A 156 -38.41 -24.61 -10.66
CA ILE A 156 -38.93 -24.67 -12.04
C ILE A 156 -39.31 -26.09 -12.44
N LYS A 157 -38.50 -27.09 -12.06
CA LYS A 157 -38.78 -28.49 -12.40
C LYS A 157 -40.12 -28.99 -11.84
N ASN A 158 -40.58 -28.38 -10.75
CA ASN A 158 -41.85 -28.70 -10.09
C ASN A 158 -43.00 -27.78 -10.53
N SER A 159 -42.78 -26.82 -11.43
CA SER A 159 -43.71 -25.75 -11.78
C SER A 159 -43.89 -25.62 -13.31
N ASN A 160 -45.12 -25.71 -13.82
CA ASN A 160 -45.40 -25.36 -15.23
C ASN A 160 -45.46 -23.83 -15.41
N LEU A 161 -44.30 -23.16 -15.35
CA LEU A 161 -44.20 -21.71 -15.52
C LEU A 161 -44.23 -21.33 -17.00
N ASP A 162 -44.91 -20.24 -17.33
CA ASP A 162 -44.81 -19.63 -18.66
C ASP A 162 -43.46 -18.93 -18.84
N ALA A 163 -43.05 -18.72 -20.09
CA ALA A 163 -41.74 -18.15 -20.42
C ALA A 163 -41.51 -16.76 -19.78
N ARG A 164 -42.58 -15.99 -19.60
CA ARG A 164 -42.52 -14.67 -18.96
C ARG A 164 -42.25 -14.78 -17.45
N THR A 165 -42.98 -15.63 -16.73
CA THR A 165 -42.76 -15.80 -15.28
C THR A 165 -41.39 -16.42 -15.00
N PHE A 166 -40.95 -17.35 -15.83
CA PHE A 166 -39.59 -17.89 -15.79
C PHE A 166 -38.55 -16.77 -15.91
N ALA A 167 -38.68 -15.91 -16.93
CA ALA A 167 -37.73 -14.81 -17.17
C ALA A 167 -37.72 -13.78 -16.03
N ILE A 168 -38.90 -13.48 -15.45
CA ILE A 168 -39.00 -12.57 -14.30
C ILE A 168 -38.26 -13.17 -13.10
N LYS A 169 -38.51 -14.44 -12.74
CA LYS A 169 -37.83 -15.10 -11.62
C LYS A 169 -36.32 -15.20 -11.83
N LEU A 170 -35.88 -15.52 -13.05
CA LEU A 170 -34.47 -15.56 -13.41
C LEU A 170 -33.82 -14.19 -13.25
N ARG A 171 -34.46 -13.12 -13.74
CA ARG A 171 -34.00 -11.75 -13.60
C ARG A 171 -33.87 -11.35 -12.14
N GLU A 172 -34.88 -11.64 -11.32
CA GLU A 172 -34.88 -11.36 -9.88
C GLU A 172 -33.71 -12.07 -9.18
N MET A 173 -33.52 -13.37 -9.43
CA MET A 173 -32.39 -14.14 -8.88
C MET A 173 -31.05 -13.57 -9.33
N VAL A 174 -30.85 -13.36 -10.63
CA VAL A 174 -29.58 -12.83 -11.18
C VAL A 174 -29.28 -11.45 -10.59
N THR A 175 -30.27 -10.56 -10.52
CA THR A 175 -30.09 -9.22 -9.94
C THR A 175 -29.74 -9.28 -8.45
N LEU A 176 -30.39 -10.17 -7.69
CA LEU A 176 -30.10 -10.37 -6.26
C LEU A 176 -28.68 -10.93 -6.05
N LEU A 177 -28.29 -11.92 -6.84
CA LEU A 177 -26.94 -12.52 -6.80
C LEU A 177 -25.86 -11.51 -7.21
N GLU A 178 -26.11 -10.68 -8.23
CA GLU A 178 -25.23 -9.58 -8.62
C GLU A 178 -25.08 -8.56 -7.49
N GLN A 179 -26.17 -8.20 -6.80
CA GLN A 179 -26.14 -7.27 -5.67
C GLN A 179 -25.37 -7.85 -4.48
N ARG A 180 -25.61 -9.11 -4.11
CA ARG A 180 -24.85 -9.78 -3.03
C ARG A 180 -23.37 -9.87 -3.36
N THR A 181 -23.04 -10.29 -4.57
CA THR A 181 -21.66 -10.35 -5.06
C THR A 181 -20.99 -8.99 -4.98
N ARG A 182 -21.71 -7.92 -5.38
CA ARG A 182 -21.22 -6.55 -5.28
C ARG A 182 -20.94 -6.14 -3.84
N THR A 183 -21.88 -6.37 -2.92
CA THR A 183 -21.74 -6.03 -1.50
C THR A 183 -20.58 -6.77 -0.86
N ALA A 184 -20.49 -8.09 -1.07
CA ALA A 184 -19.39 -8.92 -0.60
C ALA A 184 -18.05 -8.41 -1.15
N LYS A 185 -17.97 -8.05 -2.43
CA LYS A 185 -16.75 -7.50 -3.03
C LYS A 185 -16.34 -6.17 -2.40
N ILE A 186 -17.30 -5.29 -2.09
CA ILE A 186 -17.02 -4.02 -1.42
C ILE A 186 -16.52 -4.25 0.01
N GLN A 187 -17.16 -5.16 0.76
CA GLN A 187 -16.73 -5.55 2.10
C GLN A 187 -15.32 -6.15 2.09
N GLU A 188 -15.03 -7.08 1.16
CA GLU A 188 -13.70 -7.64 0.96
C GLU A 188 -12.65 -6.53 0.74
N TYR A 189 -12.95 -5.53 -0.10
CA TYR A 189 -12.02 -4.41 -0.32
C TYR A 189 -11.80 -3.55 0.92
N LEU A 190 -12.84 -3.32 1.73
CA LEU A 190 -12.74 -2.62 3.00
C LEU A 190 -11.86 -3.40 3.98
N TYR A 191 -12.13 -4.69 4.18
CA TYR A 191 -11.36 -5.52 5.10
C TYR A 191 -9.90 -5.64 4.68
N ARG A 192 -9.62 -5.84 3.39
CA ARG A 192 -8.25 -5.81 2.86
C ARG A 192 -7.58 -4.44 3.10
N HIS A 193 -8.31 -3.33 2.95
CA HIS A 193 -7.77 -2.00 3.20
C HIS A 193 -7.40 -1.83 4.68
N VAL A 194 -8.31 -2.13 5.60
CA VAL A 194 -8.05 -2.06 7.04
C VAL A 194 -6.87 -2.94 7.42
N ALA A 195 -6.88 -4.21 7.01
CA ALA A 195 -5.78 -5.15 7.28
C ALA A 195 -4.43 -4.68 6.71
N SER A 196 -4.42 -4.02 5.54
CA SER A 196 -3.19 -3.50 4.92
C SER A 196 -2.67 -2.20 5.52
N SER A 197 -3.54 -1.43 6.19
CA SER A 197 -3.21 -0.14 6.80
C SER A 197 -2.85 -0.26 8.28
N SER A 198 -3.33 -1.31 8.96
CA SER A 198 -2.97 -1.60 10.35
C SER A 198 -1.56 -2.18 10.47
N ILE A 199 -0.86 -1.84 11.56
CA ILE A 199 0.42 -2.48 11.92
C ILE A 199 0.12 -3.80 12.63
N PRO A 200 0.53 -4.96 12.09
CA PRO A 200 0.34 -6.25 12.74
C PRO A 200 1.03 -6.29 14.11
N LYS A 201 0.38 -6.91 15.10
CA LYS A 201 0.91 -7.06 16.48
C LYS A 201 2.32 -7.66 16.50
N GLN A 202 2.59 -8.59 15.59
CA GLN A 202 3.87 -9.28 15.46
C GLN A 202 4.99 -8.33 15.00
N LEU A 203 4.70 -7.43 14.04
CA LEU A 203 5.67 -6.43 13.58
C LEU A 203 5.88 -5.35 14.65
N HIS A 204 4.82 -4.95 15.34
CA HIS A 204 4.94 -4.02 16.46
C HIS A 204 5.79 -4.59 17.60
N CYS A 205 5.58 -5.87 17.96
CA CYS A 205 6.44 -6.59 18.90
C CYS A 205 7.91 -6.57 18.44
N LEU A 206 8.17 -6.85 17.16
CA LEU A 206 9.54 -6.88 16.63
C LEU A 206 10.22 -5.53 16.79
N ALA A 207 9.54 -4.45 16.39
CA ALA A 207 10.06 -3.08 16.51
C ALA A 207 10.37 -2.72 17.98
N LEU A 208 9.44 -2.96 18.90
CA LEU A 208 9.62 -2.67 20.33
C LEU A 208 10.77 -3.46 20.95
N ARG A 209 10.90 -4.75 20.62
CA ARG A 209 11.99 -5.58 21.15
C ARG A 209 13.34 -5.13 20.64
N LEU A 210 13.43 -4.72 19.38
CA LEU A 210 14.67 -4.20 18.79
C LEU A 210 15.01 -2.81 19.33
N ALA A 211 14.03 -1.93 19.57
CA ALA A 211 14.27 -0.67 20.27
C ALA A 211 14.86 -0.93 21.67
N ASN A 212 14.27 -1.86 22.43
CA ASN A 212 14.80 -2.24 23.74
C ASN A 212 16.22 -2.83 23.68
N GLU A 213 16.54 -3.61 22.64
CA GLU A 213 17.92 -4.09 22.43
C GLU A 213 18.86 -2.95 22.07
N HIS A 214 18.45 -1.99 21.25
CA HIS A 214 19.27 -0.81 20.97
C HIS A 214 19.68 -0.11 22.27
N SER A 215 18.73 0.16 23.18
CA SER A 215 19.02 0.83 24.45
C SER A 215 19.96 0.01 25.35
N ASN A 216 19.77 -1.31 25.43
CA ASN A 216 20.40 -2.15 26.46
C ASN A 216 21.60 -3.00 25.98
N ASN A 217 21.78 -3.18 24.67
CA ASN A 217 22.77 -4.08 24.09
C ASN A 217 23.80 -3.29 23.26
N ALA A 218 25.06 -3.27 23.70
CA ALA A 218 26.12 -2.56 22.98
C ALA A 218 26.34 -3.09 21.56
N ALA A 219 26.10 -4.38 21.30
CA ALA A 219 26.21 -4.96 19.96
C ALA A 219 25.08 -4.49 19.02
N ALA A 220 23.94 -4.05 19.56
CA ALA A 220 22.85 -3.47 18.79
C ALA A 220 23.08 -1.99 18.43
N ARG A 221 24.11 -1.36 19.02
CA ARG A 221 24.48 0.05 18.81
C ARG A 221 25.77 0.21 17.99
N LEU A 222 26.21 -0.84 17.31
CA LEU A 222 27.37 -0.75 16.45
C LEU A 222 27.12 0.30 15.35
N GLN A 223 28.17 1.04 15.02
CA GLN A 223 28.10 1.99 13.91
C GLN A 223 28.03 1.22 12.60
N LEU A 224 27.08 1.61 11.75
CA LEU A 224 26.83 1.01 10.45
C LEU A 224 27.11 2.06 9.35
N PRO A 225 28.18 1.90 8.55
CA PRO A 225 29.20 0.86 8.61
C PRO A 225 30.30 1.17 9.66
N SER A 226 31.28 0.27 9.80
CA SER A 226 32.49 0.56 10.59
C SER A 226 33.24 1.77 10.02
N ALA A 227 34.00 2.48 10.86
CA ALA A 227 34.70 3.70 10.48
C ALA A 227 35.60 3.55 9.23
N GLU A 228 36.22 2.38 9.05
CA GLU A 228 37.09 2.06 7.90
C GLU A 228 36.33 1.99 6.57
N LEU A 229 35.03 1.66 6.62
CA LEU A 229 34.18 1.49 5.44
C LEU A 229 33.37 2.74 5.11
N VAL A 230 33.40 3.77 5.96
CA VAL A 230 32.70 5.05 5.73
C VAL A 230 33.06 5.69 4.37
N PRO A 231 34.32 5.69 3.89
CA PRO A 231 34.64 6.24 2.57
C PRO A 231 33.92 5.54 1.41
N ALA A 232 33.55 4.26 1.56
CA ALA A 232 32.83 3.52 0.52
C ALA A 232 31.39 4.00 0.32
N LEU A 233 30.82 4.73 1.29
CA LEU A 233 29.45 5.27 1.20
C LEU A 233 29.27 6.32 0.10
N VAL A 234 30.37 6.87 -0.42
CA VAL A 234 30.37 7.90 -1.48
C VAL A 234 31.25 7.50 -2.68
N ASP A 235 31.80 6.29 -2.69
CA ASP A 235 32.68 5.82 -3.75
C ASP A 235 31.89 5.17 -4.91
N ASN A 236 31.82 5.89 -6.03
CA ASN A 236 31.16 5.45 -7.26
C ASN A 236 31.72 4.14 -7.88
N SER A 237 32.81 3.57 -7.35
CA SER A 237 33.30 2.24 -7.72
C SER A 237 32.48 1.07 -7.12
N TYR A 238 31.50 1.37 -6.25
CA TYR A 238 30.57 0.43 -5.63
C TYR A 238 29.16 0.52 -6.25
N PHE A 239 28.36 -0.54 -6.03
CA PHE A 239 26.95 -0.58 -6.39
C PHE A 239 26.12 -0.05 -5.22
N HIS A 240 25.65 1.19 -5.37
CA HIS A 240 24.84 1.87 -4.38
C HIS A 240 23.35 1.58 -4.59
N PHE A 241 22.76 0.95 -3.59
CA PHE A 241 21.33 0.69 -3.49
C PHE A 241 20.73 1.57 -2.39
N VAL A 242 19.53 2.08 -2.62
CA VAL A 242 18.79 2.90 -1.65
C VAL A 242 17.46 2.23 -1.35
N LEU A 243 17.17 2.07 -0.07
CA LEU A 243 15.93 1.49 0.44
C LEU A 243 15.34 2.44 1.47
N ALA A 244 14.10 2.89 1.28
CA ALA A 244 13.38 3.68 2.28
C ALA A 244 12.26 2.84 2.92
N SER A 245 12.27 2.68 4.24
CA SER A 245 11.26 1.87 4.93
C SER A 245 11.09 2.22 6.41
N ASP A 246 9.87 2.09 6.92
CA ASP A 246 9.48 2.08 8.33
C ASP A 246 9.19 0.65 8.85
N ASN A 247 9.49 -0.37 8.05
CA ASN A 247 9.24 -1.77 8.37
C ASN A 247 10.53 -2.57 8.40
N VAL A 248 11.04 -2.83 9.60
CA VAL A 248 12.30 -3.56 9.82
C VAL A 248 12.30 -4.94 9.15
N LEU A 249 11.19 -5.69 9.23
CA LEU A 249 11.13 -7.03 8.64
C LEU A 249 11.16 -6.97 7.12
N ALA A 250 10.39 -6.07 6.52
CA ALA A 250 10.38 -5.85 5.07
C ALA A 250 11.77 -5.42 4.57
N ALA A 251 12.38 -4.43 5.23
CA ALA A 251 13.72 -3.97 4.91
C ALA A 251 14.77 -5.08 5.03
N SER A 252 14.66 -5.95 6.05
CA SER A 252 15.56 -7.09 6.23
C SER A 252 15.48 -8.08 5.06
N VAL A 253 14.30 -8.31 4.49
CA VAL A 253 14.11 -9.22 3.35
C VAL A 253 14.69 -8.62 2.08
N VAL A 254 14.46 -7.33 1.83
CA VAL A 254 15.08 -6.64 0.69
C VAL A 254 16.61 -6.71 0.77
N ALA A 255 17.18 -6.34 1.93
CA ALA A 255 18.62 -6.36 2.14
C ALA A 255 19.21 -7.77 2.01
N THR A 256 18.57 -8.77 2.63
CA THR A 256 19.03 -10.16 2.59
C THR A 256 18.93 -10.74 1.18
N SER A 257 17.84 -10.47 0.46
CA SER A 257 17.65 -10.95 -0.91
C SER A 257 18.63 -10.29 -1.89
N LEU A 258 18.88 -8.98 -1.74
CA LEU A 258 19.89 -8.26 -2.51
C LEU A 258 21.28 -8.87 -2.33
N VAL A 259 21.71 -9.07 -1.09
CA VAL A 259 23.07 -9.56 -0.78
C VAL A 259 23.23 -11.04 -1.17
N LYS A 260 22.24 -11.89 -0.87
CA LYS A 260 22.32 -13.33 -1.17
C LYS A 260 22.35 -13.64 -2.67
N ASN A 261 21.67 -12.83 -3.48
CA ASN A 261 21.64 -13.04 -4.93
C ASN A 261 22.69 -12.24 -5.69
N SER A 262 23.53 -11.45 -5.00
CA SER A 262 24.62 -10.74 -5.65
C SER A 262 25.81 -11.66 -5.92
N LEU A 263 26.39 -11.54 -7.12
CA LEU A 263 27.64 -12.20 -7.48
C LEU A 263 28.87 -11.47 -6.88
N ARG A 264 28.71 -10.20 -6.49
CA ARG A 264 29.78 -9.36 -5.94
C ARG A 264 29.31 -8.65 -4.66
N PRO A 265 28.97 -9.39 -3.59
CA PRO A 265 28.41 -8.78 -2.37
C PRO A 265 29.37 -7.78 -1.69
N HIS A 266 30.68 -7.94 -1.87
CA HIS A 266 31.69 -6.99 -1.36
C HIS A 266 31.69 -5.62 -2.07
N LYS A 267 30.99 -5.51 -3.20
CA LYS A 267 30.78 -4.25 -3.94
C LYS A 267 29.41 -3.63 -3.67
N VAL A 268 28.57 -4.25 -2.85
CA VAL A 268 27.23 -3.75 -2.53
C VAL A 268 27.31 -2.76 -1.37
N VAL A 269 26.78 -1.56 -1.58
CA VAL A 269 26.51 -0.57 -0.54
C VAL A 269 25.00 -0.36 -0.49
N LEU A 270 24.37 -0.66 0.65
CA LEU A 270 22.94 -0.43 0.86
C LEU A 270 22.73 0.71 1.85
N HIS A 271 22.12 1.78 1.37
CA HIS A 271 21.69 2.91 2.17
C HIS A 271 20.23 2.73 2.58
N ILE A 272 19.99 2.46 3.86
CA ILE A 272 18.66 2.30 4.44
C ILE A 272 18.24 3.62 5.07
N ILE A 273 17.19 4.21 4.51
CA ILE A 273 16.59 5.46 5.00
C ILE A 273 15.30 5.10 5.75
N THR A 274 15.15 5.64 6.96
CA THR A 274 13.99 5.37 7.80
C THR A 274 13.52 6.62 8.55
N ASP A 275 12.37 6.53 9.22
CA ASP A 275 11.86 7.64 10.02
C ASP A 275 12.53 7.68 11.40
N ARG A 276 12.21 8.72 12.19
CA ARG A 276 12.78 8.89 13.53
C ARG A 276 12.34 7.75 14.47
N LYS A 277 11.09 7.28 14.36
CA LYS A 277 10.50 6.28 15.25
C LYS A 277 11.12 4.89 15.04
N THR A 278 11.49 4.56 13.80
CA THR A 278 11.98 3.24 13.38
C THR A 278 13.50 3.16 13.31
N TYR A 279 14.21 4.30 13.41
CA TYR A 279 15.67 4.35 13.36
C TYR A 279 16.36 3.37 14.32
N TYR A 280 16.02 3.40 15.61
CA TYR A 280 16.68 2.54 16.60
C TYR A 280 16.40 1.04 16.38
N PRO A 281 15.13 0.61 16.16
CA PRO A 281 14.85 -0.76 15.72
C PRO A 281 15.64 -1.20 14.48
N MET A 282 15.71 -0.34 13.46
CA MET A 282 16.40 -0.61 12.20
C MET A 282 17.90 -0.77 12.42
N GLN A 283 18.52 0.16 13.17
CA GLN A 283 19.94 0.11 13.52
C GLN A 283 20.27 -1.15 14.33
N ALA A 284 19.44 -1.49 15.32
CA ALA A 284 19.62 -2.70 16.13
C ALA A 284 19.55 -3.97 15.28
N TRP A 285 18.58 -4.07 14.36
CA TRP A 285 18.45 -5.23 13.48
C TRP A 285 19.72 -5.45 12.65
N PHE A 286 20.16 -4.43 11.92
CA PHE A 286 21.31 -4.55 11.01
C PHE A 286 22.65 -4.64 11.74
N SER A 287 22.74 -4.18 12.99
CA SER A 287 23.92 -4.39 13.83
C SER A 287 24.01 -5.83 14.34
N LEU A 288 22.88 -6.42 14.72
CA LEU A 288 22.81 -7.81 15.21
C LEU A 288 22.80 -8.85 14.08
N HIS A 289 22.44 -8.45 12.86
CA HIS A 289 22.36 -9.30 11.67
C HIS A 289 23.20 -8.74 10.52
N PRO A 290 24.54 -8.71 10.66
CA PRO A 290 25.41 -8.14 9.63
C PRO A 290 25.32 -8.95 8.33
N LEU A 291 25.27 -8.25 7.19
CA LEU A 291 25.24 -8.83 5.85
C LEU A 291 26.61 -8.77 5.16
N SER A 292 27.69 -9.00 5.92
CA SER A 292 29.06 -8.99 5.42
C SER A 292 29.23 -9.98 4.25
N PRO A 293 29.96 -9.62 3.17
CA PRO A 293 30.82 -8.44 3.01
C PRO A 293 30.14 -7.17 2.48
N ALA A 294 28.80 -7.13 2.37
CA ALA A 294 28.10 -5.93 1.95
C ALA A 294 28.19 -4.82 3.02
N ILE A 295 28.18 -3.57 2.57
CA ILE A 295 28.27 -2.38 3.40
C ILE A 295 26.86 -1.83 3.61
N ILE A 296 26.43 -1.73 4.86
CA ILE A 296 25.08 -1.26 5.22
C ILE A 296 25.22 0.06 5.98
N GLU A 297 24.46 1.07 5.55
CA GLU A 297 24.25 2.32 6.28
C GLU A 297 22.78 2.40 6.68
N VAL A 298 22.50 2.80 7.93
CA VAL A 298 21.15 3.14 8.39
C VAL A 298 21.12 4.61 8.77
N LYS A 299 20.24 5.38 8.14
CA LYS A 299 20.04 6.81 8.43
C LYS A 299 18.57 7.13 8.63
N ALA A 300 18.28 7.95 9.63
CA ALA A 300 16.97 8.53 9.81
C ALA A 300 16.83 9.82 9.01
N LEU A 301 15.61 10.19 8.62
CA LEU A 301 15.35 11.45 7.91
C LEU A 301 15.89 12.69 8.64
N HIS A 302 15.81 12.72 9.97
CA HIS A 302 16.29 13.83 10.79
C HIS A 302 17.84 13.92 10.88
N HIS A 303 18.57 12.92 10.38
CA HIS A 303 20.03 12.98 10.27
C HIS A 303 20.51 13.74 9.02
N PHE A 304 19.61 14.11 8.12
CA PHE A 304 19.96 14.90 6.95
C PHE A 304 19.78 16.40 7.26
N ASP A 305 20.89 17.14 7.27
CA ASP A 305 20.91 18.58 7.61
C ASP A 305 19.95 19.45 6.80
N TRP A 306 19.69 19.09 5.53
CA TRP A 306 18.77 19.85 4.68
C TRP A 306 17.30 19.64 5.07
N PHE A 307 16.98 18.52 5.71
CA PHE A 307 15.64 18.20 6.20
C PHE A 307 15.33 18.97 7.48
N THR A 308 16.32 19.12 8.38
CA THR A 308 16.17 19.81 9.67
C THR A 308 16.22 21.34 9.56
N LYS A 309 16.80 21.90 8.49
CA LYS A 309 16.92 23.35 8.27
C LYS A 309 15.66 24.05 7.72
N GLY A 310 14.52 23.36 7.68
CA GLY A 310 13.20 23.98 7.60
C GLY A 310 12.93 24.74 6.29
N LYS A 311 12.55 23.98 5.27
CA LYS A 311 11.67 24.35 4.13
C LYS A 311 11.77 23.21 3.13
N VAL A 312 11.13 22.09 3.43
CA VAL A 312 10.91 21.05 2.43
C VAL A 312 9.50 21.29 1.91
N PRO A 313 9.31 21.89 0.72
CA PRO A 313 7.98 22.18 0.17
C PRO A 313 7.09 20.94 0.12
N VAL A 314 7.70 19.76 0.03
CA VAL A 314 7.00 18.48 0.06
C VAL A 314 6.40 18.18 1.43
N LEU A 315 7.07 18.44 2.55
CA LEU A 315 6.49 18.22 3.88
C LEU A 315 5.30 19.14 4.11
N GLU A 316 5.44 20.43 3.81
CA GLU A 316 4.33 21.38 3.93
C GLU A 316 3.17 21.01 3.00
N ALA A 317 3.48 20.57 1.78
CA ALA A 317 2.48 20.08 0.84
C ALA A 317 1.78 18.80 1.34
N MET A 318 2.52 17.88 1.96
CA MET A 318 2.01 16.63 2.50
C MET A 318 1.18 16.84 3.77
N GLU A 319 1.58 17.74 4.66
CA GLU A 319 0.79 18.11 5.84
C GLU A 319 -0.53 18.77 5.42
N LYS A 320 -0.48 19.67 4.43
CA LYS A 320 -1.69 20.27 3.84
C LYS A 320 -2.56 19.22 3.16
N ASP A 321 -1.97 18.32 2.37
CA ASP A 321 -2.65 17.20 1.72
C ASP A 321 -3.30 16.27 2.76
N GLN A 322 -2.60 15.92 3.84
CA GLN A 322 -3.12 15.10 4.94
C GLN A 322 -4.31 15.77 5.63
N LYS A 323 -4.24 17.08 5.90
CA LYS A 323 -5.33 17.85 6.50
C LYS A 323 -6.54 17.99 5.57
N VAL A 324 -6.33 18.22 4.28
CA VAL A 324 -7.41 18.25 3.29
C VAL A 324 -8.04 16.86 3.16
N ARG A 325 -7.23 15.80 3.13
CA ARG A 325 -7.69 14.41 3.00
C ARG A 325 -8.39 13.86 4.23
N SER A 326 -8.01 14.26 5.44
CA SER A 326 -8.74 13.89 6.65
C SER A 326 -10.17 14.47 6.64
N GLN A 327 -10.35 15.62 5.98
CA GLN A 327 -11.66 16.25 5.76
C GLN A 327 -12.36 15.71 4.49
N PHE A 328 -11.60 15.22 3.50
CA PHE A 328 -12.14 14.67 2.26
C PHE A 328 -12.71 13.25 2.48
N ARG A 329 -14.04 13.16 2.59
CA ARG A 329 -14.87 11.94 2.44
C ARG A 329 -15.09 11.05 3.67
N GLY A 330 -15.26 11.60 4.87
CA GLY A 330 -15.94 10.91 5.99
C GLY A 330 -15.40 9.51 6.38
N GLY A 331 -14.14 9.21 6.05
CA GLY A 331 -13.48 7.92 6.30
C GLY A 331 -13.92 6.76 5.39
N SER A 332 -13.27 5.60 5.60
CA SER A 332 -13.51 4.37 4.83
C SER A 332 -14.98 3.90 4.87
N SER A 333 -15.69 4.20 5.96
CA SER A 333 -17.11 3.86 6.15
C SER A 333 -18.04 4.67 5.23
N ALA A 334 -17.78 5.97 5.04
CA ALA A 334 -18.59 6.81 4.15
C ALA A 334 -18.37 6.47 2.66
N ILE A 335 -17.17 6.03 2.29
CA ILE A 335 -16.86 5.57 0.93
C ILE A 335 -17.60 4.27 0.59
N VAL A 336 -17.68 3.36 1.56
CA VAL A 336 -18.38 2.07 1.41
C VAL A 336 -19.90 2.24 1.46
N ALA A 337 -20.40 3.28 2.13
CA ALA A 337 -21.83 3.60 2.18
C ALA A 337 -22.39 4.04 0.80
N ASN A 338 -21.56 4.50 -0.14
CA ASN A 338 -22.03 4.87 -1.48
C ASN A 338 -22.21 3.63 -2.39
N ALA A 339 -23.40 3.03 -2.32
CA ALA A 339 -23.77 1.82 -3.07
C ALA A 339 -23.94 2.03 -4.59
N THR A 340 -23.82 3.26 -5.11
CA THR A 340 -23.99 3.54 -6.55
C THR A 340 -22.71 3.29 -7.35
N GLU A 341 -21.53 3.43 -6.75
CA GLU A 341 -20.24 3.34 -7.44
C GLU A 341 -19.77 1.91 -7.70
N LYS A 342 -19.12 1.69 -8.86
CA LYS A 342 -18.56 0.38 -9.21
C LYS A 342 -17.53 -0.06 -8.15
N PRO A 343 -17.48 -1.34 -7.73
CA PRO A 343 -16.57 -1.81 -6.68
C PRO A 343 -15.09 -1.46 -6.92
N ARG A 344 -14.63 -1.43 -8.18
CA ARG A 344 -13.26 -1.02 -8.53
C ARG A 344 -12.96 0.45 -8.18
N VAL A 345 -13.96 1.33 -8.31
CA VAL A 345 -13.83 2.75 -7.94
C VAL A 345 -13.73 2.87 -6.43
N ILE A 346 -14.58 2.16 -5.67
CA ILE A 346 -14.50 2.09 -4.21
C ILE A 346 -13.14 1.55 -3.77
N ALA A 347 -12.63 0.48 -4.41
CA ALA A 347 -11.30 -0.03 -4.14
C ALA A 347 -10.22 1.04 -4.36
N ALA A 348 -10.24 1.77 -5.47
CA ALA A 348 -9.29 2.86 -5.71
C ALA A 348 -9.39 3.96 -4.63
N LYS A 349 -10.61 4.32 -4.21
CA LYS A 349 -10.87 5.31 -3.15
C LYS A 349 -10.45 4.86 -1.76
N LEU A 350 -10.49 3.56 -1.46
CA LEU A 350 -9.93 3.02 -0.21
C LEU A 350 -8.40 2.95 -0.28
N GLN A 351 -7.84 2.60 -1.44
CA GLN A 351 -6.40 2.51 -1.63
C GLN A 351 -5.74 3.87 -1.39
N ALA A 352 -6.28 4.89 -2.05
CA ALA A 352 -6.10 6.28 -1.75
C ALA A 352 -5.91 6.60 -0.25
N LEU A 353 -6.84 6.20 0.62
CA LEU A 353 -6.78 6.51 2.05
C LEU A 353 -5.68 5.79 2.82
N SER A 354 -4.88 4.91 2.19
CA SER A 354 -3.82 4.20 2.89
C SER A 354 -2.76 5.20 3.40
N PRO A 355 -2.37 5.12 4.69
CA PRO A 355 -1.32 5.97 5.27
C PRO A 355 -0.01 5.95 4.47
N LYS A 356 0.27 4.85 3.74
CA LYS A 356 1.43 4.72 2.86
C LYS A 356 1.50 5.80 1.78
N TYR A 357 0.37 6.26 1.24
CA TYR A 357 0.35 7.30 0.20
C TYR A 357 0.64 8.70 0.73
N ASN A 358 0.60 8.88 2.05
CA ASN A 358 0.97 10.12 2.74
C ASN A 358 2.31 9.97 3.49
N SER A 359 3.02 8.84 3.35
CA SER A 359 4.28 8.63 4.05
C SER A 359 5.39 9.47 3.43
N VAL A 360 6.03 10.31 4.26
CA VAL A 360 7.21 11.13 3.86
C VAL A 360 8.30 10.26 3.25
N MET A 361 8.41 8.99 3.67
CA MET A 361 9.41 8.03 3.19
C MET A 361 9.23 7.72 1.71
N ASN A 362 8.01 7.78 1.19
CA ASN A 362 7.75 7.57 -0.23
C ASN A 362 8.07 8.82 -1.06
N HIS A 363 7.96 10.00 -0.47
CA HIS A 363 8.24 11.27 -1.11
C HIS A 363 9.72 11.62 -1.12
N ILE A 364 10.53 11.05 -0.22
CA ILE A 364 11.98 11.33 -0.15
C ILE A 364 12.73 10.97 -1.44
N ARG A 365 12.14 10.11 -2.27
CA ARG A 365 12.71 9.68 -3.55
C ARG A 365 13.01 10.85 -4.49
N ILE A 366 12.24 11.93 -4.46
CA ILE A 366 12.52 13.10 -5.30
C ILE A 366 13.80 13.84 -4.87
N HIS A 367 14.26 13.61 -3.64
CA HIS A 367 15.42 14.26 -3.04
C HIS A 367 16.68 13.40 -3.07
N LEU A 368 16.71 12.33 -3.88
CA LEU A 368 17.90 11.47 -4.02
C LEU A 368 19.17 12.26 -4.41
N PRO A 369 19.13 13.27 -5.31
CA PRO A 369 20.31 14.09 -5.60
C PRO A 369 20.86 14.85 -4.38
N GLU A 370 19.98 15.34 -3.49
CA GLU A 370 20.34 16.06 -2.27
C GLU A 370 20.80 15.11 -1.15
N LEU A 371 20.20 13.92 -1.07
CA LEU A 371 20.61 12.86 -0.13
C LEU A 371 22.00 12.30 -0.46
N PHE A 372 22.31 12.17 -1.75
CA PHE A 372 23.54 11.55 -2.25
C PHE A 372 24.26 12.45 -3.27
N PRO A 373 24.79 13.61 -2.84
CA PRO A 373 25.36 14.62 -3.74
C PRO A 373 26.62 14.15 -4.48
N SER A 374 27.35 13.18 -3.90
CA SER A 374 28.61 12.65 -4.45
C SER A 374 28.43 11.40 -5.32
N LEU A 375 27.25 10.79 -5.32
CA LEU A 375 26.98 9.60 -6.13
C LEU A 375 26.47 9.98 -7.52
N ASN A 376 26.86 9.19 -8.52
CA ASN A 376 26.52 9.39 -9.92
C ASN A 376 25.31 8.55 -10.32
N LYS A 377 25.24 7.30 -9.87
CA LYS A 377 24.16 6.37 -10.22
C LYS A 377 23.81 5.50 -9.01
N ILE A 378 22.52 5.33 -8.75
CA ILE A 378 22.00 4.47 -7.68
C ILE A 378 20.83 3.63 -8.19
N VAL A 379 20.51 2.54 -7.50
CA VAL A 379 19.27 1.77 -7.69
C VAL A 379 18.39 1.94 -6.46
N PHE A 380 17.19 2.48 -6.64
CA PHE A 380 16.20 2.60 -5.57
C PHE A 380 15.34 1.34 -5.50
N LEU A 381 15.05 0.85 -4.29
CA LEU A 381 14.27 -0.35 -4.00
C LEU A 381 13.17 -0.05 -2.98
N ASP A 382 11.94 -0.48 -3.27
CA ASP A 382 10.84 -0.45 -2.31
C ASP A 382 10.99 -1.57 -1.26
N ASP A 383 10.30 -1.45 -0.13
CA ASP A 383 10.39 -2.41 0.98
C ASP A 383 9.57 -3.69 0.76
N ASP A 384 8.69 -3.69 -0.22
CA ASP A 384 7.82 -4.78 -0.63
C ASP A 384 8.31 -5.49 -1.90
N ILE A 385 9.63 -5.47 -2.14
CA ILE A 385 10.28 -6.21 -3.23
C ILE A 385 11.10 -7.40 -2.71
N VAL A 386 11.42 -8.31 -3.63
CA VAL A 386 12.42 -9.35 -3.43
C VAL A 386 13.34 -9.36 -4.64
N VAL A 387 14.65 -9.26 -4.37
CA VAL A 387 15.68 -9.42 -5.40
C VAL A 387 15.94 -10.90 -5.60
N GLN A 388 15.90 -11.38 -6.85
CA GLN A 388 16.08 -12.79 -7.20
C GLN A 388 17.32 -13.06 -8.06
N THR A 389 17.96 -12.00 -8.57
CA THR A 389 19.16 -12.10 -9.40
C THR A 389 20.18 -11.02 -9.05
N ASP A 390 21.40 -11.13 -9.59
CA ASP A 390 22.42 -10.10 -9.44
C ASP A 390 22.02 -8.83 -10.20
N LEU A 391 21.93 -7.72 -9.47
CA LEU A 391 21.51 -6.42 -10.02
C LEU A 391 22.68 -5.60 -10.57
N SER A 392 23.92 -6.08 -10.49
CA SER A 392 25.07 -5.32 -10.98
C SER A 392 25.02 -4.96 -12.49
N PRO A 393 24.41 -5.76 -13.39
CA PRO A 393 24.23 -5.36 -14.79
C PRO A 393 23.38 -4.10 -15.00
N LEU A 394 22.59 -3.67 -14.01
CA LEU A 394 21.82 -2.42 -14.09
C LEU A 394 22.73 -1.19 -14.27
N TRP A 395 23.97 -1.22 -13.78
CA TRP A 395 24.91 -0.11 -13.95
C TRP A 395 25.40 0.03 -15.39
N GLU A 396 25.42 -1.07 -16.15
CA GLU A 396 25.87 -1.14 -17.54
C GLU A 396 24.78 -0.75 -18.55
N ILE A 397 23.54 -0.55 -18.09
CA ILE A 397 22.46 -0.09 -18.94
C ILE A 397 22.78 1.33 -19.42
N ASP A 398 22.79 1.50 -20.74
CA ASP A 398 22.89 2.82 -21.36
C ASP A 398 21.60 3.60 -21.09
N MET A 399 21.74 4.64 -20.27
CA MET A 399 20.64 5.52 -19.89
C MET A 399 20.27 6.49 -21.01
N ASN A 400 21.03 6.58 -22.10
CA ASN A 400 20.79 7.46 -23.25
C ASN A 400 20.55 8.94 -22.83
N GLY A 401 21.32 9.40 -21.84
CA GLY A 401 21.19 10.73 -21.24
C GLY A 401 19.92 10.96 -20.42
N LYS A 402 19.12 9.93 -20.16
CA LYS A 402 17.93 9.96 -19.30
C LYS A 402 18.29 9.76 -17.84
N VAL A 403 17.36 10.10 -16.96
CA VAL A 403 17.59 10.12 -15.51
C VAL A 403 17.09 8.85 -14.84
N ASN A 404 15.91 8.35 -15.24
CA ASN A 404 15.26 7.21 -14.60
C ASN A 404 15.21 6.00 -15.53
N GLY A 405 15.81 4.88 -15.14
CA GLY A 405 15.66 3.59 -15.79
C GLY A 405 14.51 2.81 -15.15
N ALA A 406 13.44 2.56 -15.92
CA ALA A 406 12.22 1.96 -15.38
C ALA A 406 11.52 1.04 -16.39
N VAL A 407 10.79 0.05 -15.87
CA VAL A 407 9.94 -0.83 -16.69
C VAL A 407 8.64 -0.11 -17.05
N GLU A 408 8.26 -0.15 -18.32
CA GLU A 408 6.98 0.38 -18.80
C GLU A 408 5.81 -0.49 -18.34
N THR A 409 4.71 0.14 -17.93
CA THR A 409 3.51 -0.55 -17.45
C THR A 409 2.35 -0.49 -18.44
N CYS A 410 2.59 -0.19 -19.71
CA CYS A 410 1.55 -0.25 -20.77
C CYS A 410 1.78 -1.38 -21.78
N ARG A 411 2.88 -2.13 -21.64
CA ARG A 411 3.28 -3.23 -22.51
C ARG A 411 3.37 -4.49 -21.66
N GLY A 412 2.45 -5.41 -21.85
CA GLY A 412 2.40 -6.68 -21.14
C GLY A 412 1.08 -7.40 -21.35
N GLU A 413 1.08 -8.71 -21.14
CA GLU A 413 -0.13 -9.54 -21.26
C GLU A 413 -1.10 -9.33 -20.09
N ASP A 414 -0.58 -8.85 -18.96
CA ASP A 414 -1.37 -8.51 -17.77
C ASP A 414 -2.17 -7.21 -17.96
N LYS A 415 -3.48 -7.38 -18.20
CA LYS A 415 -4.45 -6.28 -18.36
C LYS A 415 -4.76 -5.51 -17.07
N PHE A 416 -4.35 -6.00 -15.89
CA PHE A 416 -4.63 -5.35 -14.62
C PHE A 416 -3.50 -4.41 -14.19
N VAL A 417 -2.25 -4.83 -14.33
CA VAL A 417 -1.06 -4.08 -13.85
C VAL A 417 -0.25 -3.49 -15.00
N MET A 418 -0.17 -4.17 -16.15
CA MET A 418 0.71 -3.82 -17.27
C MET A 418 -0.01 -3.14 -18.45
N SER A 419 -1.20 -2.60 -18.22
CA SER A 419 -1.98 -1.81 -19.20
C SER A 419 -2.19 -0.33 -18.82
N LYS A 420 -1.33 0.22 -17.97
CA LYS A 420 -1.44 1.56 -17.41
C LYS A 420 -0.75 2.61 -18.29
N LYS A 421 -1.51 3.65 -18.58
CA LYS A 421 -1.10 4.85 -19.32
C LYS A 421 -1.28 6.08 -18.44
N LEU A 422 -0.81 7.26 -18.85
CA LEU A 422 -0.99 8.49 -18.07
C LEU A 422 -2.46 8.74 -17.68
N LYS A 423 -3.42 8.46 -18.56
CA LYS A 423 -4.87 8.58 -18.25
C LYS A 423 -5.37 7.68 -17.12
N SER A 424 -4.57 6.70 -16.70
CA SER A 424 -4.88 5.83 -15.56
C SER A 424 -4.59 6.52 -14.22
N TYR A 425 -3.77 7.57 -14.23
CA TYR A 425 -3.26 8.25 -13.04
C TYR A 425 -3.65 9.73 -12.97
N LEU A 426 -3.73 10.40 -14.13
CA LEU A 426 -3.99 11.84 -14.22
C LEU A 426 -5.42 12.11 -14.69
N ASN A 427 -6.00 13.22 -14.23
CA ASN A 427 -7.33 13.67 -14.61
C ASN A 427 -7.30 14.50 -15.90
N PHE A 428 -7.45 13.85 -17.05
CA PHE A 428 -7.47 14.50 -18.37
C PHE A 428 -8.73 15.32 -18.65
N SER A 429 -9.74 15.31 -17.78
CA SER A 429 -10.83 16.28 -17.85
C SER A 429 -10.40 17.67 -17.37
N HIS A 430 -9.29 17.77 -16.63
CA HIS A 430 -8.75 19.04 -16.14
C HIS A 430 -7.83 19.69 -17.20
N PRO A 431 -8.06 20.97 -17.58
CA PRO A 431 -7.27 21.65 -18.62
C PRO A 431 -5.76 21.68 -18.36
N LEU A 432 -5.33 21.85 -17.10
CA LEU A 432 -3.90 21.81 -16.76
C LEU A 432 -3.24 20.49 -17.15
N ILE A 433 -3.94 19.36 -17.07
CA ILE A 433 -3.39 18.05 -17.46
C ILE A 433 -3.48 17.88 -18.98
N SER A 434 -4.66 18.08 -19.58
CA SER A 434 -4.87 17.82 -21.00
C SER A 434 -4.09 18.74 -21.93
N ASN A 435 -3.74 19.95 -21.50
CA ASN A 435 -2.92 20.87 -22.28
C ASN A 435 -1.42 20.55 -22.24
N ASN A 436 -0.96 19.73 -21.27
CA ASN A 436 0.47 19.49 -21.05
C ASN A 436 0.90 18.04 -21.32
N PHE A 437 -0.01 17.07 -21.31
CA PHE A 437 0.31 15.64 -21.45
C PHE A 437 -0.60 14.95 -22.47
N ASP A 438 -0.13 13.84 -23.05
CA ASP A 438 -0.97 12.96 -23.86
C ASP A 438 -1.55 11.81 -23.01
N PRO A 439 -2.88 11.60 -22.99
CA PRO A 439 -3.51 10.50 -22.25
C PRO A 439 -3.04 9.10 -22.65
N ASN A 440 -2.47 8.94 -23.85
CA ASN A 440 -2.07 7.67 -24.41
C ASN A 440 -0.61 7.28 -24.15
N GLU A 441 0.18 8.18 -23.58
CA GLU A 441 1.56 7.92 -23.18
C GLU A 441 1.65 6.81 -22.14
N CYS A 442 2.72 6.02 -22.26
CA CYS A 442 2.99 4.89 -21.39
C CYS A 442 3.33 5.39 -19.97
N ALA A 443 2.71 4.80 -18.96
CA ALA A 443 3.22 4.95 -17.61
C ALA A 443 4.37 3.96 -17.36
N TRP A 444 5.15 4.22 -16.33
CA TRP A 444 6.26 3.38 -15.91
C TRP A 444 6.11 2.98 -14.44
N ALA A 445 6.81 1.92 -14.07
CA ALA A 445 6.73 1.28 -12.78
C ALA A 445 7.58 1.99 -11.74
N TYR A 446 6.99 2.27 -10.58
CA TYR A 446 7.75 2.65 -9.40
C TYR A 446 8.05 1.44 -8.54
N GLY A 447 9.24 1.44 -7.93
CA GLY A 447 9.61 0.56 -6.82
C GLY A 447 10.86 -0.27 -7.05
N MET A 448 11.35 -0.31 -8.29
CA MET A 448 12.75 -0.55 -8.58
C MET A 448 13.12 0.35 -9.75
N ASN A 449 14.07 1.26 -9.52
CA ASN A 449 14.41 2.27 -10.49
C ASN A 449 15.90 2.57 -10.45
N ILE A 450 16.51 2.72 -11.63
CA ILE A 450 17.88 3.19 -11.77
C ILE A 450 17.83 4.70 -11.86
N PHE A 451 18.55 5.40 -11.01
CA PHE A 451 18.63 6.86 -11.08
C PHE A 451 20.07 7.30 -11.38
N ASP A 452 20.22 7.94 -12.54
CA ASP A 452 21.43 8.70 -12.86
C ASP A 452 21.34 10.07 -12.19
N LEU A 453 21.93 10.16 -11.00
CA LEU A 453 21.94 11.37 -10.17
C LEU A 453 22.80 12.48 -10.81
N GLU A 454 23.81 12.13 -11.59
CA GLU A 454 24.62 13.12 -12.29
C GLU A 454 23.81 13.82 -13.39
N ALA A 455 23.07 13.06 -14.18
CA ALA A 455 22.11 13.59 -15.14
C ALA A 455 20.99 14.36 -14.43
N TRP A 456 20.43 13.81 -13.34
CA TRP A 456 19.34 14.46 -12.59
C TRP A 456 19.70 15.88 -12.15
N ARG A 457 20.89 16.07 -11.56
CA ARG A 457 21.37 17.39 -11.10
C ARG A 457 21.44 18.46 -12.21
N LYS A 458 21.45 18.06 -13.48
CA LYS A 458 21.48 18.95 -14.66
C LYS A 458 20.08 19.24 -15.22
N THR A 459 19.02 18.74 -14.58
CA THR A 459 17.62 18.90 -15.00
C THR A 459 16.81 19.72 -13.99
N ASN A 460 15.57 20.04 -14.33
CA ASN A 460 14.60 20.68 -13.45
C ASN A 460 13.60 19.70 -12.81
N ILE A 461 13.86 18.38 -12.84
CA ILE A 461 12.91 17.34 -12.41
C ILE A 461 12.37 17.59 -10.99
N SER A 462 13.25 17.86 -10.02
CA SER A 462 12.82 18.09 -8.63
C SER A 462 11.95 19.35 -8.49
N ALA A 463 12.29 20.43 -9.19
CA ALA A 463 11.48 21.65 -9.22
C ALA A 463 10.12 21.42 -9.90
N THR A 464 10.09 20.69 -11.02
CA THR A 464 8.85 20.30 -11.71
C THR A 464 7.95 19.47 -10.80
N TYR A 465 8.51 18.50 -10.08
CA TYR A 465 7.76 17.70 -9.11
C TYR A 465 7.08 18.58 -8.06
N HIS A 466 7.83 19.47 -7.41
CA HIS A 466 7.28 20.37 -6.40
C HIS A 466 6.21 21.31 -6.97
N HIS A 467 6.45 21.87 -8.15
CA HIS A 467 5.50 22.73 -8.83
C HIS A 467 4.16 22.01 -9.05
N TRP A 468 4.17 20.80 -9.60
CA TRP A 468 2.95 20.07 -9.88
C TRP A 468 2.23 19.61 -8.62
N VAL A 469 2.97 19.20 -7.58
CA VAL A 469 2.37 18.91 -6.26
C VAL A 469 1.63 20.14 -5.71
N GLU A 470 2.24 21.32 -5.81
CA GLU A 470 1.60 22.58 -5.41
C GLU A 470 0.37 22.90 -6.28
N GLN A 471 0.44 22.69 -7.60
CA GLN A 471 -0.72 22.88 -8.49
C GLN A 471 -1.88 21.94 -8.13
N ASN A 472 -1.60 20.69 -7.78
CA ASN A 472 -2.64 19.75 -7.38
C ASN A 472 -3.31 20.20 -6.08
N LEU A 473 -2.53 20.69 -5.11
CA LEU A 473 -3.07 21.27 -3.88
C LEU A 473 -3.95 22.50 -4.14
N LYS A 474 -3.51 23.42 -5.01
CA LYS A 474 -4.29 24.61 -5.41
C LYS A 474 -5.56 24.26 -6.17
N SER A 475 -5.63 23.06 -6.74
CA SER A 475 -6.77 22.56 -7.51
C SER A 475 -7.63 21.59 -6.70
N ASP A 476 -7.58 21.66 -5.36
CA ASP A 476 -8.32 20.77 -4.44
C ASP A 476 -8.12 19.28 -4.75
N LEU A 477 -6.89 18.89 -5.08
CA LEU A 477 -6.46 17.53 -5.42
C LEU A 477 -7.17 16.94 -6.66
N SER A 478 -7.60 17.80 -7.58
CA SER A 478 -8.34 17.37 -8.77
C SER A 478 -7.47 16.94 -9.96
N LEU A 479 -6.16 17.23 -9.98
CA LEU A 479 -5.27 16.88 -11.09
C LEU A 479 -4.93 15.39 -11.09
N TRP A 480 -4.74 14.81 -9.90
CA TRP A 480 -4.72 13.38 -9.66
C TRP A 480 -5.14 13.12 -8.23
N GLN A 481 -5.65 11.91 -8.00
CA GLN A 481 -6.22 11.58 -6.70
C GLN A 481 -5.12 11.40 -5.65
N LEU A 482 -4.28 10.34 -5.72
CA LEU A 482 -3.35 10.02 -4.62
C LEU A 482 -2.03 9.38 -5.07
N GLY A 483 -1.05 9.46 -4.17
CA GLY A 483 0.25 8.80 -4.23
C GLY A 483 1.37 9.61 -4.89
N THR A 484 2.58 9.05 -4.84
CA THR A 484 3.83 9.65 -5.34
C THR A 484 4.10 9.35 -6.82
N LEU A 485 3.47 8.30 -7.35
CA LEU A 485 3.66 7.93 -8.76
C LEU A 485 3.12 9.01 -9.72
N PRO A 486 1.88 9.55 -9.60
CA PRO A 486 1.41 10.58 -10.53
C PRO A 486 2.33 11.81 -10.67
N PRO A 487 2.78 12.47 -9.57
CA PRO A 487 3.73 13.57 -9.72
C PRO A 487 5.11 13.11 -10.22
N GLY A 488 5.51 11.86 -9.94
CA GLY A 488 6.70 11.26 -10.56
C GLY A 488 6.57 11.09 -12.08
N LEU A 489 5.45 10.56 -12.58
CA LEU A 489 5.19 10.41 -14.01
C LEU A 489 5.30 11.76 -14.73
N ILE A 490 4.79 12.83 -14.11
CA ILE A 490 4.89 14.20 -14.62
C ILE A 490 6.33 14.71 -14.58
N ALA A 491 6.99 14.63 -13.42
CA ALA A 491 8.31 15.22 -13.23
C ALA A 491 9.39 14.56 -14.10
N PHE A 492 9.29 13.25 -14.31
CA PHE A 492 10.21 12.49 -15.15
C PHE A 492 9.76 12.40 -16.60
N HIS A 493 8.73 13.14 -17.02
CA HIS A 493 8.29 13.15 -18.41
C HIS A 493 9.45 13.52 -19.34
N GLY A 494 9.70 12.69 -20.36
CA GLY A 494 10.85 12.83 -21.26
C GLY A 494 12.22 12.46 -20.68
N HIS A 495 12.30 12.05 -19.40
CA HIS A 495 13.54 11.71 -18.68
C HIS A 495 13.64 10.23 -18.27
N VAL A 496 12.83 9.36 -18.87
CA VAL A 496 12.82 7.91 -18.58
C VAL A 496 13.47 7.13 -19.70
N GLN A 497 14.39 6.24 -19.34
CA GLN A 497 14.89 5.17 -20.18
C GLN A 497 14.11 3.89 -19.86
N VAL A 498 13.49 3.30 -20.88
CA VAL A 498 12.78 2.03 -20.73
C VAL A 498 13.80 0.91 -20.60
N ILE A 499 13.63 0.06 -19.59
CA ILE A 499 14.46 -1.13 -19.37
C ILE A 499 13.64 -2.41 -19.55
N ASP A 500 14.34 -3.53 -19.70
CA ASP A 500 13.72 -4.84 -19.92
C ASP A 500 12.75 -5.22 -18.78
N PRO A 501 11.51 -5.68 -19.09
CA PRO A 501 10.54 -6.13 -18.08
C PRO A 501 11.04 -7.24 -17.15
N PHE A 502 12.05 -8.02 -17.56
CA PHE A 502 12.76 -8.97 -16.70
C PHE A 502 13.19 -8.35 -15.36
N TRP A 503 13.62 -7.08 -15.39
CA TRP A 503 14.20 -6.44 -14.22
C TRP A 503 13.18 -6.13 -13.13
N HIS A 504 11.90 -5.92 -13.46
CA HIS A 504 10.89 -5.52 -12.48
C HIS A 504 9.50 -6.09 -12.80
N MET A 505 9.16 -7.20 -12.15
CA MET A 505 7.82 -7.78 -12.22
C MET A 505 6.92 -7.23 -11.11
N LEU A 506 5.74 -6.77 -11.50
CA LEU A 506 4.74 -6.14 -10.65
C LEU A 506 3.52 -7.04 -10.48
N GLY A 507 2.67 -6.70 -9.53
CA GLY A 507 1.31 -7.19 -9.43
C GLY A 507 1.07 -8.22 -8.32
N LEU A 508 2.14 -8.65 -7.64
CA LEU A 508 2.07 -9.75 -6.67
C LEU A 508 1.28 -9.38 -5.41
N GLY A 509 0.97 -8.10 -5.18
CA GLY A 509 0.08 -7.65 -4.10
C GLY A 509 -1.36 -7.32 -4.54
N TYR A 510 -1.70 -7.52 -5.82
CA TYR A 510 -3.01 -7.20 -6.40
C TYR A 510 -3.82 -8.41 -6.86
N GLN A 511 -3.18 -9.45 -7.41
CA GLN A 511 -3.89 -10.56 -8.07
C GLN A 511 -3.21 -11.92 -7.86
N GLU A 512 -3.99 -12.98 -8.05
CA GLU A 512 -3.56 -14.39 -7.97
C GLU A 512 -3.23 -15.00 -9.33
N ASN A 513 -3.31 -14.23 -10.42
CA ASN A 513 -3.09 -14.76 -11.77
C ASN A 513 -1.61 -15.03 -12.07
N THR A 514 -0.70 -14.52 -11.24
CA THR A 514 0.73 -14.71 -11.39
C THR A 514 1.12 -16.03 -10.73
N THR A 515 1.69 -16.96 -11.51
CA THR A 515 2.17 -18.24 -10.96
C THR A 515 3.52 -18.05 -10.25
N TYR A 516 3.85 -18.97 -9.34
CA TYR A 516 5.16 -18.98 -8.69
C TYR A 516 6.32 -19.03 -9.71
N VAL A 517 6.20 -19.85 -10.74
CA VAL A 517 7.24 -20.05 -11.77
C VAL A 517 7.47 -18.77 -12.58
N ASP A 518 6.39 -18.11 -12.98
CA ASP A 518 6.50 -16.84 -13.70
C ASP A 518 7.18 -15.79 -12.83
N ALA A 519 6.77 -15.68 -11.56
CA ALA A 519 7.37 -14.76 -10.60
C ALA A 519 8.85 -15.07 -10.33
N GLU A 520 9.23 -16.33 -10.18
CA GLU A 520 10.61 -16.75 -9.93
C GLU A 520 11.56 -16.38 -11.08
N SER A 521 11.06 -16.29 -12.31
CA SER A 521 11.86 -15.96 -13.49
C SER A 521 12.30 -14.48 -13.58
N ALA A 522 11.69 -13.59 -12.79
CA ALA A 522 11.99 -12.15 -12.83
C ALA A 522 13.18 -11.77 -11.94
N GLY A 523 13.97 -10.77 -12.34
CA GLY A 523 15.12 -10.29 -11.57
C GLY A 523 14.73 -9.64 -10.24
N VAL A 524 13.64 -8.86 -10.24
CA VAL A 524 13.02 -8.31 -9.03
C VAL A 524 11.51 -8.51 -9.11
N ILE A 525 10.92 -9.05 -8.06
CA ILE A 525 9.46 -9.15 -7.90
C ILE A 525 8.96 -8.14 -6.90
N HIS A 526 7.79 -7.57 -7.15
CA HIS A 526 7.21 -6.49 -6.36
C HIS A 526 5.81 -6.87 -5.90
N PHE A 527 5.64 -6.95 -4.58
CA PHE A 527 4.35 -7.15 -3.91
C PHE A 527 3.57 -5.83 -3.78
N ASN A 528 3.57 -5.02 -4.86
CA ASN A 528 2.80 -3.78 -4.91
C ASN A 528 1.30 -4.08 -4.83
N GLY A 529 0.59 -3.29 -4.05
CA GLY A 529 -0.82 -3.53 -3.70
C GLY A 529 -1.02 -3.83 -2.22
N ARG A 530 -2.16 -4.42 -1.86
CA ARG A 530 -2.58 -4.61 -0.46
C ARG A 530 -2.11 -5.93 0.14
N ALA A 531 -2.00 -6.97 -0.68
CA ALA A 531 -1.63 -8.31 -0.25
C ALA A 531 -0.12 -8.39 0.00
N LYS A 532 0.36 -7.72 1.06
CA LYS A 532 1.77 -7.71 1.44
C LYS A 532 2.18 -9.06 2.03
N PRO A 533 3.40 -9.57 1.75
CA PRO A 533 3.80 -10.92 2.11
C PRO A 533 3.97 -11.15 3.62
N TRP A 534 4.09 -10.07 4.41
CA TRP A 534 4.10 -10.11 5.88
C TRP A 534 2.70 -10.02 6.52
N LEU A 535 1.64 -9.96 5.72
CA LEU A 535 0.25 -9.92 6.19
C LEU A 535 -0.45 -11.25 5.90
N ASP A 536 -1.49 -11.57 6.67
CA ASP A 536 -2.28 -12.79 6.48
C ASP A 536 -3.11 -12.76 5.18
N ILE A 537 -3.31 -11.57 4.61
CA ILE A 537 -3.99 -11.35 3.33
C ILE A 537 -3.08 -11.53 2.11
N ALA A 538 -1.81 -11.94 2.30
CA ALA A 538 -0.90 -12.28 1.22
C ALA A 538 -1.43 -13.46 0.40
N PHE A 539 -1.09 -13.51 -0.90
CA PHE A 539 -1.39 -14.69 -1.71
C PHE A 539 -0.49 -15.86 -1.28
N PRO A 540 -1.07 -16.97 -0.78
CA PRO A 540 -0.28 -18.06 -0.19
C PRO A 540 0.72 -18.68 -1.15
N GLU A 541 0.38 -18.77 -2.44
CA GLU A 541 1.24 -19.36 -3.47
C GLU A 541 2.51 -18.54 -3.73
N LEU A 542 2.45 -17.21 -3.55
CA LEU A 542 3.57 -16.30 -3.82
C LEU A 542 4.38 -15.96 -2.56
N ARG A 543 3.79 -16.14 -1.36
CA ARG A 543 4.42 -15.85 -0.07
C ARG A 543 5.78 -16.57 0.14
N PRO A 544 6.00 -17.81 -0.34
CA PRO A 544 7.30 -18.48 -0.22
C PRO A 544 8.46 -17.75 -0.91
N LEU A 545 8.20 -16.94 -1.95
CA LEU A 545 9.24 -16.13 -2.61
C LEU A 545 9.84 -15.09 -1.66
N TRP A 546 9.04 -14.60 -0.70
CA TRP A 546 9.45 -13.64 0.31
C TRP A 546 9.93 -14.33 1.60
N SER A 547 9.19 -15.33 2.08
CA SER A 547 9.49 -15.98 3.37
C SER A 547 10.81 -16.75 3.36
N LYS A 548 11.31 -17.21 2.20
CA LYS A 548 12.61 -17.89 2.07
C LYS A 548 13.82 -17.05 2.53
N TYR A 549 13.66 -15.73 2.62
CA TYR A 549 14.70 -14.82 3.11
C TYR A 549 14.62 -14.53 4.61
N ILE A 550 13.61 -15.05 5.32
CA ILE A 550 13.47 -14.88 6.77
C ILE A 550 14.06 -16.09 7.49
N ASN A 551 14.90 -15.82 8.50
CA ASN A 551 15.31 -16.84 9.45
C ASN A 551 14.25 -17.00 10.56
N PHE A 552 13.32 -17.94 10.41
CA PHE A 552 12.29 -18.21 11.43
C PHE A 552 12.82 -18.78 12.75
N SER A 553 14.09 -19.19 12.79
CA SER A 553 14.75 -19.61 14.03
C SER A 553 15.36 -18.44 14.80
N ASP A 554 15.40 -17.23 14.22
CA ASP A 554 15.90 -16.04 14.89
C ASP A 554 15.09 -15.74 16.18
N LYS A 555 15.79 -15.29 17.23
CA LYS A 555 15.20 -15.10 18.57
C LYS A 555 14.10 -14.04 18.56
N PHE A 556 14.21 -12.99 17.74
CA PHE A 556 13.23 -11.92 17.66
C PHE A 556 12.04 -12.36 16.81
N ILE A 557 12.31 -12.96 15.65
CA ILE A 557 11.26 -13.48 14.75
C ILE A 557 10.39 -14.52 15.48
N LYS A 558 11.04 -15.53 16.08
CA LYS A 558 10.36 -16.57 16.88
C LYS A 558 9.63 -15.97 18.09
N GLY A 559 10.32 -15.08 18.81
CA GLY A 559 9.79 -14.47 20.03
C GLY A 559 8.61 -13.52 19.82
N CYS A 560 8.44 -12.96 18.62
CA CYS A 560 7.28 -12.17 18.22
C CYS A 560 6.24 -12.95 17.41
N HIS A 561 6.38 -14.28 17.36
CA HIS A 561 5.44 -15.18 16.67
C HIS A 561 5.25 -14.86 15.18
N ILE A 562 6.29 -14.36 14.52
CA ILE A 562 6.32 -14.20 13.06
C ILE A 562 6.56 -15.59 12.45
N ARG A 563 5.61 -16.10 11.65
CA ARG A 563 5.61 -17.47 11.13
C ARG A 563 5.69 -17.51 9.60
N ALA A 564 6.17 -18.64 9.08
CA ALA A 564 6.38 -18.89 7.65
C ALA A 564 5.09 -19.04 6.82
N SER A 565 3.91 -18.93 7.47
CA SER A 565 2.60 -19.49 7.10
C SER A 565 2.56 -21.01 7.12
#